data_AF-A0A958BCM6-F1
#
_entry.id   AF-A0A958BCM6-F1
#
_cell.length_a   1.000
_cell.length_b   1.000
_cell.length_c   1.000
_cell.angle_alpha   90.00
_cell.angle_beta   90.00
_cell.angle_gamma   90.00
#
_symmetry.space_group_name_H-M   'P 1'
#
loop_
_entity.id
_entity.type
_entity.pdbx_description
1 polymer ?
#
loop_
_entity_poly.entity_id
_entity_poly.type
_entity_poly.pdbx_seq_one_letter_code
_entity_poly.pdbx_strand_id
1 'polypeptide(L)'
;MSGRLALALALLWANASAPGRVAAQAPETGPDADSTLLIQSAAASFDPIGDRAAAGAWQDADEAFNVALDALDLVRARAFAGSGQEALAEVDRRVAELDVALRAEDPTRVRAAVAAIKSALAPLAPGLGLTAASGDAVATALAWRDALSALLALGDGGQWIPMRNAALDLHADILARRAPVSLAAGPNGADAVERLRIFSMRLFAASLDQSSSETATSAELFRVAMDDLLVALDIEPAPTSAATAEGGTRFRAFLVEGRPGEVVSMPLVAEGIPPSGLGGFELELRWSPTALRLVDVTWESGQGSFSRDDSAGRATLRYPQAPTGPSGRAVLAQLQFDVRAAEVGARDYLPADEIEVFESRIDEARDAIRLADVATSARRLTDAYAVFVGGRDLPGSLYGGLAPLGLAEPLAGQLLELVDLASQPAISSEAVIPIDLLVQLLSELDAGLSRALDRFAEAIAPAGTIPVLLELRSATDTRGAPLPAGESLPGRVILSPASLPESIADAQPEATPTLPGSLIEALGELTPIAGGVVTGTLGSTTQADPASPGASTGAPDGAPGLPLPLLAVLVLALAAGAVSAYLARRTGLDPPS
;
A
#
# COMPACT_ATOMS: atom_id res chain seq x y z
N MET A 1 61.13 -11.95 -23.41
CA MET A 1 59.67 -11.76 -23.51
C MET A 1 59.37 -10.92 -24.75
N SER A 2 59.41 -11.53 -25.94
CA SER A 2 59.06 -10.89 -27.23
C SER A 2 58.72 -12.00 -28.23
N GLY A 3 57.47 -12.46 -28.26
CA GLY A 3 57.08 -13.60 -29.12
C GLY A 3 55.59 -13.85 -29.30
N ARG A 4 54.71 -13.18 -28.53
CA ARG A 4 53.25 -13.35 -28.65
C ARG A 4 52.52 -12.18 -29.33
N LEU A 5 53.19 -11.05 -29.56
CA LEU A 5 52.63 -9.89 -30.26
C LEU A 5 52.77 -9.96 -31.79
N ALA A 6 53.68 -10.79 -32.32
CA ALA A 6 53.86 -10.97 -33.77
C ALA A 6 52.86 -11.95 -34.41
N LEU A 7 52.27 -12.88 -33.63
CA LEU A 7 51.33 -13.87 -34.14
C LEU A 7 49.89 -13.34 -34.24
N ALA A 8 49.52 -12.36 -33.40
CA ALA A 8 48.19 -11.74 -33.42
C ALA A 8 48.02 -10.74 -34.59
N LEU A 9 49.09 -10.04 -34.98
CA LEU A 9 49.07 -9.09 -36.10
C LEU A 9 49.16 -9.78 -37.48
N ALA A 10 49.73 -10.98 -37.57
CA ALA A 10 49.75 -11.76 -38.81
C ALA A 10 48.40 -12.42 -39.14
N LEU A 11 47.57 -12.72 -38.14
CA LEU A 11 46.23 -13.29 -38.33
C LEU A 11 45.17 -12.24 -38.68
N LEU A 12 45.39 -10.96 -38.34
CA LEU A 12 44.49 -9.86 -38.72
C LEU A 12 44.68 -9.36 -40.15
N TRP A 13 45.83 -9.62 -40.78
CA TRP A 13 46.12 -9.14 -42.14
C TRP A 13 45.85 -10.17 -43.24
N ALA A 14 45.74 -11.46 -42.89
CA ALA A 14 45.51 -12.55 -43.85
C ALA A 14 44.04 -12.73 -44.29
N ASN A 15 43.08 -11.99 -43.72
CA ASN A 15 41.65 -12.11 -44.05
C ASN A 15 41.10 -10.99 -44.94
N ALA A 16 41.96 -10.07 -45.41
CA ALA A 16 41.55 -8.87 -46.16
C ALA A 16 41.81 -8.91 -47.68
N SER A 17 42.08 -10.08 -48.27
CA SER A 17 42.30 -10.17 -49.73
C SER A 17 41.81 -11.49 -50.34
N ALA A 18 40.49 -11.60 -50.50
CA ALA A 18 39.87 -12.51 -51.46
C ALA A 18 38.81 -11.74 -52.27
N PRO A 19 38.97 -11.55 -53.59
CA PRO A 19 37.95 -10.93 -54.42
C PRO A 19 36.91 -11.97 -54.83
N GLY A 20 35.62 -11.65 -54.66
CA GLY A 20 34.52 -12.35 -55.31
C GLY A 20 33.89 -13.48 -54.51
N ARG A 21 33.11 -13.14 -53.48
CA ARG A 21 31.95 -13.94 -53.07
C ARG A 21 30.74 -13.03 -52.94
N VAL A 22 29.68 -13.37 -53.64
CA VAL A 22 28.36 -12.75 -53.57
C VAL A 22 27.96 -12.63 -52.10
N ALA A 23 27.70 -11.41 -51.64
CA ALA A 23 27.19 -11.15 -50.30
C ALA A 23 25.82 -11.83 -50.16
N ALA A 24 25.79 -12.97 -49.47
CA ALA A 24 24.56 -13.46 -48.88
C ALA A 24 24.17 -12.43 -47.81
N GLN A 25 23.06 -11.73 -48.00
CA GLN A 25 22.43 -10.93 -46.95
C GLN A 25 22.29 -11.83 -45.72
N ALA A 26 22.95 -11.44 -44.63
CA ALA A 26 22.66 -12.03 -43.32
C ALA A 26 21.16 -11.82 -43.05
N PRO A 27 20.43 -12.84 -42.56
CA PRO A 27 19.04 -12.67 -42.22
C PRO A 27 18.94 -11.54 -41.18
N GLU A 28 18.07 -10.56 -41.42
CA GLU A 28 17.61 -9.60 -40.42
C GLU A 28 16.86 -10.37 -39.33
N THR A 29 17.62 -11.01 -38.43
CA THR A 29 17.06 -11.53 -37.19
C THR A 29 16.72 -10.32 -36.33
N GLY A 30 15.44 -10.17 -35.99
CA GLY A 30 14.98 -9.14 -35.05
C GLY A 30 15.72 -9.19 -33.71
N PRO A 31 15.53 -8.17 -32.85
CA PRO A 31 16.18 -8.11 -31.53
C PRO A 31 15.89 -9.39 -30.74
N ASP A 32 16.89 -9.87 -30.00
CA ASP A 32 16.67 -10.95 -29.02
C ASP A 32 15.77 -10.45 -27.86
N ALA A 33 15.22 -11.39 -27.09
CA ALA A 33 14.32 -11.09 -25.98
C ALA A 33 14.99 -10.19 -24.92
N ASP A 34 16.29 -10.36 -24.69
CA ASP A 34 17.08 -9.55 -23.76
C ASP A 34 17.18 -8.08 -24.23
N SER A 35 17.40 -7.85 -25.52
CA SER A 35 17.44 -6.50 -26.10
C SER A 35 16.06 -5.84 -26.02
N THR A 36 14.99 -6.61 -26.18
CA THR A 36 13.61 -6.13 -26.06
C THR A 36 13.30 -5.63 -24.65
N LEU A 37 13.68 -6.39 -23.61
CA LEU A 37 13.54 -5.99 -22.21
C LEU A 37 14.38 -4.74 -21.87
N LEU A 38 15.60 -4.64 -22.41
CA LEU A 38 16.45 -3.46 -22.21
C LEU A 38 15.83 -2.20 -22.83
N ILE A 39 15.29 -2.29 -24.05
CA ILE A 39 14.61 -1.17 -24.72
C ILE A 39 13.36 -0.76 -23.93
N GLN A 40 12.60 -1.73 -23.41
CA GLN A 40 11.44 -1.47 -22.55
C GLN A 40 11.82 -0.75 -21.26
N SER A 41 12.87 -1.23 -20.58
CA SER A 41 13.39 -0.62 -19.36
C SER A 41 13.88 0.81 -19.61
N ALA A 42 14.58 1.05 -20.72
CA ALA A 42 15.02 2.38 -21.11
C ALA A 42 13.81 3.29 -21.39
N ALA A 43 12.82 2.84 -22.15
CA ALA A 43 11.63 3.64 -22.43
C ALA A 43 10.85 4.01 -21.16
N ALA A 44 10.68 3.08 -20.22
CA ALA A 44 9.99 3.31 -18.94
C ALA A 44 10.77 4.28 -18.03
N SER A 45 12.10 4.28 -18.08
CA SER A 45 12.93 5.17 -17.26
C SER A 45 12.76 6.67 -17.57
N PHE A 46 12.21 7.02 -18.74
CA PHE A 46 11.90 8.41 -19.09
C PHE A 46 10.58 8.92 -18.49
N ASP A 47 9.67 8.04 -18.03
CA ASP A 47 8.35 8.45 -17.52
C ASP A 47 8.43 9.34 -16.27
N PRO A 48 9.25 9.01 -15.24
CA PRO A 48 9.36 9.84 -14.03
C PRO A 48 9.82 11.28 -14.29
N ILE A 49 10.51 11.55 -15.39
CA ILE A 49 10.98 12.90 -15.75
C ILE A 49 9.78 13.81 -16.04
N GLY A 50 8.80 13.30 -16.79
CA GLY A 50 7.58 14.02 -17.14
C GLY A 50 6.73 14.32 -15.90
N ASP A 51 6.56 13.32 -15.04
CA ASP A 51 5.75 13.40 -13.82
C ASP A 51 6.33 14.41 -12.83
N ARG A 52 7.64 14.31 -12.56
CA ARG A 52 8.35 15.22 -11.64
C ARG A 52 8.38 16.66 -12.17
N ALA A 53 8.58 16.84 -13.48
CA ALA A 53 8.50 18.16 -14.12
C ALA A 53 7.10 18.76 -14.02
N ALA A 54 6.04 17.96 -14.22
CA ALA A 54 4.66 18.42 -14.09
C ALA A 54 4.31 18.84 -12.65
N ALA A 55 4.91 18.19 -11.65
CA ALA A 55 4.82 18.57 -10.24
C ALA A 55 5.69 19.78 -9.84
N GLY A 56 6.50 20.33 -10.74
CA GLY A 56 7.45 21.41 -10.46
C GLY A 56 8.69 20.96 -9.67
N ALA A 57 8.91 19.65 -9.51
CA ALA A 57 10.05 19.07 -8.82
C ALA A 57 11.27 18.94 -9.77
N TRP A 58 11.81 20.07 -10.21
CA TRP A 58 12.82 20.12 -11.27
C TRP A 58 14.14 19.41 -10.93
N GLN A 59 14.55 19.42 -9.66
CA GLN A 59 15.75 18.69 -9.22
C GLN A 59 15.56 17.18 -9.32
N ASP A 60 14.40 16.68 -8.91
CA ASP A 60 14.08 15.26 -9.01
C ASP A 60 13.92 14.85 -10.48
N ALA A 61 13.37 15.73 -11.34
CA ALA A 61 13.28 15.48 -12.77
C ALA A 61 14.66 15.35 -13.44
N ASP A 62 15.64 16.17 -13.02
CA ASP A 62 17.03 16.08 -13.49
C ASP A 62 17.71 14.78 -13.01
N GLU A 63 17.48 14.36 -11.76
CA GLU A 63 17.96 13.06 -11.28
C GLU A 63 17.36 11.90 -12.09
N ALA A 64 16.05 11.92 -12.36
CA ALA A 64 15.39 10.93 -13.20
C ALA A 64 15.95 10.92 -14.64
N PHE A 65 16.30 12.09 -15.17
CA PHE A 65 16.91 12.21 -16.49
C PHE A 65 18.26 11.49 -16.56
N ASN A 66 19.11 11.62 -15.53
CA ASN A 66 20.38 10.90 -15.47
C ASN A 66 20.18 9.38 -15.41
N VAL A 67 19.23 8.90 -14.63
CA VAL A 67 18.87 7.45 -14.58
C VAL A 67 18.40 6.95 -15.96
N ALA A 68 17.62 7.76 -16.68
CA ALA A 68 17.15 7.40 -18.02
C ALA A 68 18.29 7.35 -19.06
N LEU A 69 19.29 8.24 -18.93
CA LEU A 69 20.49 8.19 -19.76
C LEU A 69 21.30 6.92 -19.51
N ASP A 70 21.49 6.53 -18.25
CA ASP A 70 22.19 5.28 -17.90
C ASP A 70 21.49 4.05 -18.50
N ALA A 71 20.15 4.00 -18.41
CA ALA A 71 19.37 2.92 -19.02
C ALA A 71 19.47 2.93 -20.56
N LEU A 72 19.47 4.11 -21.18
CA LEU A 72 19.63 4.25 -22.63
C LEU A 72 21.04 3.86 -23.10
N ASP A 73 22.07 4.11 -22.31
CA ASP A 73 23.44 3.69 -22.63
C ASP A 73 23.58 2.16 -22.69
N LEU A 74 22.84 1.42 -21.86
CA LEU A 74 22.76 -0.04 -21.96
C LEU A 74 22.14 -0.50 -23.28
N VAL A 75 21.17 0.24 -23.80
CA VAL A 75 20.59 -0.01 -25.13
C VAL A 75 21.60 0.33 -26.22
N ARG A 76 22.26 1.50 -26.15
CA ARG A 76 23.29 1.93 -27.13
C ARG A 76 24.47 0.96 -27.22
N ALA A 77 24.81 0.28 -26.12
CA ALA A 77 25.86 -0.73 -26.11
C ALA A 77 25.52 -1.99 -26.95
N ARG A 78 24.26 -2.16 -27.36
CA ARG A 78 23.85 -3.25 -28.25
C ARG A 78 24.12 -2.91 -29.71
N ALA A 79 24.49 -3.93 -30.49
CA ALA A 79 24.75 -3.78 -31.91
C ALA A 79 23.43 -3.78 -32.70
N PHE A 80 22.95 -2.59 -33.06
CA PHE A 80 21.87 -2.42 -34.03
C PHE A 80 22.43 -2.15 -35.44
N ALA A 81 21.75 -2.62 -36.48
CA ALA A 81 22.09 -2.36 -37.87
C ALA A 81 20.93 -1.63 -38.58
N GLY A 82 21.25 -0.87 -39.63
CA GLY A 82 20.27 -0.22 -40.49
C GLY A 82 19.33 0.72 -39.72
N SER A 83 18.03 0.50 -39.85
CA SER A 83 16.97 1.31 -39.22
C SER A 83 17.09 1.43 -37.70
N GLY A 84 17.72 0.46 -37.02
CA GLY A 84 17.96 0.56 -35.58
C GLY A 84 19.00 1.62 -35.21
N GLN A 85 20.01 1.85 -36.06
CA GLN A 85 20.96 2.96 -35.83
C GLN A 85 20.29 4.32 -36.09
N GLU A 86 19.39 4.39 -37.07
CA GLU A 86 18.62 5.60 -37.36
C GLU A 86 17.66 5.94 -36.20
N ALA A 87 17.02 4.94 -35.62
CA ALA A 87 16.16 5.10 -34.45
C ALA A 87 16.95 5.59 -33.23
N LEU A 88 18.13 5.02 -32.94
CA LEU A 88 18.99 5.53 -31.85
C LEU A 88 19.47 6.97 -32.10
N ALA A 89 19.83 7.31 -33.34
CA ALA A 89 20.21 8.67 -33.70
C ALA A 89 19.03 9.67 -33.56
N GLU A 90 17.79 9.24 -33.81
CA GLU A 90 16.59 10.02 -33.50
C GLU A 90 16.45 10.23 -32.00
N VAL A 91 16.57 9.16 -31.20
CA VAL A 91 16.51 9.21 -29.73
C VAL A 91 17.53 10.21 -29.18
N ASP A 92 18.78 10.16 -29.64
CA ASP A 92 19.83 11.09 -29.19
C ASP A 92 19.46 12.56 -29.44
N ARG A 93 18.81 12.84 -30.58
CA ARG A 93 18.32 14.18 -30.89
C ARG A 93 17.21 14.61 -29.94
N ARG A 94 16.26 13.70 -29.64
CA ARG A 94 15.15 13.98 -28.71
C ARG A 94 15.59 14.10 -27.26
N VAL A 95 16.62 13.37 -26.86
CA VAL A 95 17.28 13.53 -25.56
C VAL A 95 17.89 14.92 -25.41
N ALA A 96 18.52 15.46 -26.47
CA ALA A 96 19.01 16.84 -26.45
C ALA A 96 17.86 17.87 -26.37
N GLU A 97 16.72 17.62 -27.03
CA GLU A 97 15.52 18.46 -26.89
C GLU A 97 14.95 18.41 -25.47
N LEU A 98 14.98 17.24 -24.82
CA LEU A 98 14.56 17.04 -23.44
C LEU A 98 15.45 17.80 -22.45
N ASP A 99 16.79 17.75 -22.58
CA ASP A 99 17.73 18.53 -21.76
C ASP A 99 17.45 20.04 -21.88
N VAL A 100 17.19 20.54 -23.09
CA VAL A 100 16.80 21.95 -23.30
C VAL A 100 15.46 22.28 -22.64
N ALA A 101 14.49 21.36 -22.68
CA ALA A 101 13.18 21.55 -22.05
C ALA A 101 13.26 21.56 -20.51
N LEU A 102 14.07 20.67 -19.93
CA LEU A 102 14.32 20.59 -18.48
C LEU A 102 14.97 21.87 -17.97
N ARG A 103 16.00 22.38 -18.64
CA ARG A 103 16.65 23.66 -18.28
C ARG A 103 15.76 24.88 -18.45
N ALA A 104 14.76 24.79 -19.33
CA ALA A 104 13.75 25.82 -19.52
C ALA A 104 12.59 25.71 -18.54
N GLU A 105 12.56 24.67 -17.69
CA GLU A 105 11.48 24.39 -16.73
C GLU A 105 10.09 24.40 -17.40
N ASP A 106 9.99 23.83 -18.60
CA ASP A 106 8.75 23.77 -19.38
C ASP A 106 8.16 22.35 -19.37
N PRO A 107 7.15 22.08 -18.50
CA PRO A 107 6.62 20.73 -18.31
C PRO A 107 5.85 20.21 -19.53
N THR A 108 5.38 21.09 -20.41
CA THR A 108 4.71 20.69 -21.66
C THR A 108 5.74 20.21 -22.67
N ARG A 109 6.85 20.94 -22.82
CA ARG A 109 7.95 20.54 -23.70
C ARG A 109 8.66 19.29 -23.21
N VAL A 110 8.83 19.13 -21.89
CA VAL A 110 9.38 17.90 -21.30
C VAL A 110 8.54 16.69 -21.67
N ARG A 111 7.22 16.74 -21.44
CA ARG A 111 6.31 15.62 -21.80
C ARG A 111 6.32 15.32 -23.30
N ALA A 112 6.31 16.35 -24.14
CA ALA A 112 6.39 16.17 -25.59
C ALA A 112 7.71 15.50 -26.02
N ALA A 113 8.84 15.88 -25.41
CA ALA A 113 10.14 15.29 -25.69
C ALA A 113 10.23 13.83 -25.20
N VAL A 114 9.74 13.53 -24.00
CA VAL A 114 9.65 12.14 -23.47
C VAL A 114 8.82 11.25 -24.40
N ALA A 115 7.64 11.72 -24.83
CA ALA A 115 6.82 10.98 -25.78
C ALA A 115 7.52 10.76 -27.14
N ALA A 116 8.26 11.76 -27.63
CA ALA A 116 9.05 11.65 -28.86
C ALA A 116 10.20 10.64 -28.73
N ILE A 117 10.88 10.58 -27.57
CA ILE A 117 11.91 9.58 -27.26
C ILE A 117 11.30 8.17 -27.30
N LYS A 118 10.19 7.94 -26.61
CA LYS A 118 9.51 6.64 -26.57
C LYS A 118 9.05 6.20 -27.98
N SER A 119 8.52 7.13 -28.76
CA SER A 119 8.17 6.90 -30.16
C SER A 119 9.38 6.53 -31.02
N ALA A 120 10.52 7.19 -30.81
CA ALA A 120 11.77 6.90 -31.52
C ALA A 120 12.41 5.56 -31.10
N LEU A 121 12.16 5.08 -29.88
CA LEU A 121 12.58 3.74 -29.42
C LEU A 121 11.69 2.61 -29.98
N ALA A 122 10.45 2.91 -30.37
CA ALA A 122 9.48 1.90 -30.80
C ALA A 122 9.95 1.00 -31.97
N PRO A 123 10.64 1.50 -33.01
CA PRO A 123 11.17 0.67 -34.09
C PRO A 123 12.24 -0.33 -33.63
N LEU A 124 12.88 -0.12 -32.48
CA LEU A 124 13.90 -1.02 -31.94
C LEU A 124 13.28 -2.27 -31.29
N ALA A 125 12.01 -2.21 -30.90
CA ALA A 125 11.27 -3.31 -30.30
C ALA A 125 9.85 -3.43 -30.91
N PRO A 126 9.75 -3.77 -32.21
CA PRO A 126 8.48 -3.89 -32.89
C PRO A 126 7.65 -5.02 -32.26
N GLY A 127 6.52 -4.67 -31.66
CA GLY A 127 5.65 -5.59 -30.93
C GLY A 127 5.47 -5.27 -29.44
N LEU A 128 6.33 -4.42 -28.86
CA LEU A 128 6.18 -4.01 -27.46
C LEU A 128 5.07 -2.98 -27.22
N GLY A 129 4.41 -2.46 -28.25
CA GLY A 129 3.40 -1.42 -28.04
C GLY A 129 3.96 -0.22 -27.26
N LEU A 130 5.23 0.15 -27.47
CA LEU A 130 5.85 1.35 -26.89
C LEU A 130 5.11 2.64 -27.29
N THR A 131 4.24 2.53 -28.30
CA THR A 131 3.31 3.54 -28.79
C THR A 131 1.86 3.07 -28.70
N ALA A 132 1.51 2.07 -27.86
CA ALA A 132 0.12 1.73 -27.61
C ALA A 132 -0.55 3.03 -27.20
N ALA A 133 -1.32 3.58 -28.13
CA ALA A 133 -1.94 4.87 -27.93
C ALA A 133 -2.72 4.71 -26.64
N SER A 134 -2.43 5.56 -25.65
CA SER A 134 -3.12 5.57 -24.36
C SER A 134 -4.63 5.33 -24.54
N GLY A 135 -5.21 5.82 -25.65
CA GLY A 135 -6.57 5.52 -26.11
C GLY A 135 -7.06 4.05 -26.10
N ASP A 136 -6.26 3.04 -26.46
CA ASP A 136 -6.71 1.63 -26.44
C ASP A 136 -6.70 1.04 -25.02
N ALA A 137 -5.70 1.42 -24.21
CA ALA A 137 -5.65 1.08 -22.79
C ALA A 137 -6.78 1.78 -22.01
N VAL A 138 -7.02 3.06 -22.29
CA VAL A 138 -8.13 3.86 -21.79
C VAL A 138 -9.47 3.20 -22.14
N ALA A 139 -9.68 2.85 -23.41
CA ALA A 139 -10.91 2.19 -23.85
C ALA A 139 -11.12 0.84 -23.15
N THR A 140 -10.05 0.07 -22.97
CA THR A 140 -10.09 -1.21 -22.26
C THR A 140 -10.43 -1.03 -20.77
N ALA A 141 -9.78 -0.09 -20.07
CA ALA A 141 -10.07 0.20 -18.67
C ALA A 141 -11.52 0.68 -18.47
N LEU A 142 -12.02 1.56 -19.34
CA LEU A 142 -13.42 1.99 -19.32
C LEU A 142 -14.39 0.83 -19.59
N ALA A 143 -14.06 -0.09 -20.50
CA ALA A 143 -14.86 -1.28 -20.76
C ALA A 143 -14.92 -2.21 -19.53
N TRP A 144 -13.83 -2.38 -18.77
CA TRP A 144 -13.83 -3.13 -17.52
C TRP A 144 -14.72 -2.48 -16.45
N ARG A 145 -14.70 -1.15 -16.33
CA ARG A 145 -15.58 -0.40 -15.42
C ARG A 145 -17.06 -0.59 -15.78
N ASP A 146 -17.38 -0.51 -17.06
CA ASP A 146 -18.76 -0.69 -17.54
C ASP A 146 -19.22 -2.15 -17.35
N ALA A 147 -18.33 -3.12 -17.55
CA ALA A 147 -18.59 -4.53 -17.29
C ALA A 147 -18.87 -4.81 -15.81
N LEU A 148 -18.12 -4.20 -14.88
CA LEU A 148 -18.44 -4.27 -13.45
C LEU A 148 -19.86 -3.75 -13.16
N SER A 149 -20.22 -2.60 -13.73
CA SER A 149 -21.54 -2.00 -13.52
C SER A 149 -22.68 -2.91 -14.00
N ALA A 150 -22.51 -3.54 -15.16
CA ALA A 150 -23.45 -4.52 -15.70
C ALA A 150 -23.55 -5.78 -14.82
N LEU A 151 -22.42 -6.28 -14.31
CA LEU A 151 -22.36 -7.42 -13.41
C LEU A 151 -23.14 -7.16 -12.12
N LEU A 152 -22.98 -5.98 -11.51
CA LEU A 152 -23.67 -5.64 -10.26
C LEU A 152 -25.18 -5.52 -10.45
N ALA A 153 -25.64 -4.99 -11.59
CA ALA A 153 -27.06 -4.97 -11.90
C ALA A 153 -27.68 -6.38 -11.99
N LEU A 154 -26.90 -7.40 -12.39
CA LEU A 154 -27.34 -8.80 -12.36
C LEU A 154 -27.46 -9.31 -10.92
N GLY A 155 -26.49 -8.99 -10.06
CA GLY A 155 -26.51 -9.33 -8.63
C GLY A 155 -27.70 -8.72 -7.90
N ASP A 156 -27.94 -7.42 -8.10
CA ASP A 156 -29.09 -6.70 -7.53
C ASP A 156 -30.44 -7.29 -8.02
N GLY A 157 -30.46 -7.83 -9.24
CA GLY A 157 -31.60 -8.56 -9.80
C GLY A 157 -31.73 -10.02 -9.33
N GLY A 158 -30.85 -10.51 -8.45
CA GLY A 158 -30.81 -11.90 -8.00
C GLY A 158 -30.40 -12.91 -9.07
N GLN A 159 -29.80 -12.44 -10.18
CA GLN A 159 -29.41 -13.25 -11.33
C GLN A 159 -27.99 -13.80 -11.16
N TRP A 160 -27.79 -14.65 -10.15
CA TRP A 160 -26.46 -15.14 -9.75
C TRP A 160 -25.72 -15.94 -10.82
N ILE A 161 -26.41 -16.79 -11.59
CA ILE A 161 -25.77 -17.58 -12.66
C ILE A 161 -25.27 -16.66 -13.80
N PRO A 162 -26.09 -15.75 -14.36
CA PRO A 162 -25.61 -14.73 -15.29
C PRO A 162 -24.48 -13.87 -14.73
N MET A 163 -24.61 -13.40 -13.49
CA MET A 163 -23.58 -12.60 -12.81
C MET A 163 -22.25 -13.36 -12.74
N ARG A 164 -22.29 -14.64 -12.36
CA ARG A 164 -21.11 -15.51 -12.31
C ARG A 164 -20.41 -15.63 -13.65
N ASN A 165 -21.17 -15.87 -14.73
CA ASN A 165 -20.57 -15.97 -16.05
C ASN A 165 -19.95 -14.62 -16.48
N ALA A 166 -20.63 -13.51 -16.21
CA ALA A 166 -20.09 -12.17 -16.48
C ALA A 166 -18.82 -11.85 -15.66
N ALA A 167 -18.76 -12.30 -14.40
CA ALA A 167 -17.58 -12.16 -13.56
C ALA A 167 -16.38 -12.95 -14.11
N LEU A 168 -16.63 -14.17 -14.59
CA LEU A 168 -15.61 -15.01 -15.22
C LEU A 168 -15.11 -14.39 -16.53
N ASP A 169 -16.01 -13.87 -17.37
CA ASP A 169 -15.67 -13.20 -18.63
C ASP A 169 -14.84 -11.92 -18.37
N LEU A 170 -15.23 -11.11 -17.38
CA LEU A 170 -14.47 -9.93 -16.96
C LEU A 170 -13.06 -10.31 -16.49
N HIS A 171 -12.94 -11.33 -15.64
CA HIS A 171 -11.64 -11.79 -15.17
C HIS A 171 -10.75 -12.30 -16.32
N ALA A 172 -11.33 -13.07 -17.24
CA ALA A 172 -10.61 -13.58 -18.41
C ALA A 172 -10.13 -12.44 -19.34
N ASP A 173 -10.95 -11.41 -19.55
CA ASP A 173 -10.55 -10.24 -20.35
C ASP A 173 -9.42 -9.44 -19.67
N ILE A 174 -9.48 -9.27 -18.34
CA ILE A 174 -8.38 -8.65 -17.57
C ILE A 174 -7.09 -9.46 -17.74
N LEU A 175 -7.12 -10.79 -17.60
CA LEU A 175 -5.94 -11.63 -17.80
C LEU A 175 -5.35 -11.51 -19.22
N ALA A 176 -6.21 -11.43 -20.23
CA ALA A 176 -5.79 -11.33 -21.61
C ALA A 176 -5.18 -9.96 -21.96
N ARG A 177 -5.65 -8.88 -21.35
CA ARG A 177 -5.27 -7.51 -21.71
C ARG A 177 -4.49 -6.75 -20.63
N ARG A 178 -4.20 -7.36 -19.48
CA ARG A 178 -3.44 -6.69 -18.40
C ARG A 178 -2.10 -6.16 -18.85
N ALA A 179 -1.30 -6.93 -19.60
CA ALA A 179 0.06 -6.54 -19.96
C ALA A 179 0.12 -5.21 -20.75
N PRO A 180 -0.65 -5.01 -21.85
CA PRO A 180 -0.65 -3.73 -22.55
C PRO A 180 -1.24 -2.58 -21.72
N VAL A 181 -2.24 -2.84 -20.86
CA VAL A 181 -2.82 -1.80 -20.00
C VAL A 181 -1.85 -1.37 -18.90
N SER A 182 -1.19 -2.32 -18.23
CA SER A 182 -0.14 -2.06 -17.24
C SER A 182 1.04 -1.31 -17.86
N LEU A 183 1.44 -1.67 -19.08
CA LEU A 183 2.51 -0.97 -19.78
C LEU A 183 2.13 0.49 -20.09
N ALA A 184 0.88 0.73 -20.51
CA ALA A 184 0.39 2.07 -20.81
C ALA A 184 0.23 2.94 -19.55
N ALA A 185 -0.16 2.34 -18.43
CA ALA A 185 -0.42 3.03 -17.16
C ALA A 185 0.82 3.18 -16.25
N GLY A 186 1.98 2.64 -16.66
CA GLY A 186 3.21 2.70 -15.89
C GLY A 186 3.18 1.87 -14.59
N PRO A 187 4.18 2.01 -13.70
CA PRO A 187 4.32 1.19 -12.49
C PRO A 187 3.10 1.26 -11.55
N ASN A 188 2.61 2.48 -11.27
CA ASN A 188 1.44 2.68 -10.40
C ASN A 188 0.18 2.04 -10.99
N GLY A 189 0.01 2.14 -12.31
CA GLY A 189 -1.10 1.49 -13.02
C GLY A 189 -0.95 -0.02 -13.13
N ALA A 190 0.28 -0.55 -13.17
CA ALA A 190 0.51 -1.99 -13.14
C ALA A 190 0.00 -2.62 -11.84
N ASP A 191 0.28 -1.99 -10.70
CA ASP A 191 -0.24 -2.42 -9.39
C ASP A 191 -1.77 -2.36 -9.35
N ALA A 192 -2.36 -1.31 -9.92
CA ALA A 192 -3.82 -1.16 -10.02
C ALA A 192 -4.45 -2.28 -10.88
N VAL A 193 -3.87 -2.61 -12.03
CA VAL A 193 -4.31 -3.73 -12.88
C VAL A 193 -4.23 -5.07 -12.15
N GLU A 194 -3.20 -5.28 -11.34
CA GLU A 194 -3.06 -6.51 -10.57
C GLU A 194 -4.13 -6.61 -9.47
N ARG A 195 -4.44 -5.50 -8.79
CA ARG A 195 -5.60 -5.43 -7.89
C ARG A 195 -6.92 -5.73 -8.61
N LEU A 196 -7.14 -5.19 -9.81
CA LEU A 196 -8.33 -5.49 -10.63
C LEU A 196 -8.43 -6.99 -10.96
N ARG A 197 -7.32 -7.64 -11.28
CA ARG A 197 -7.28 -9.09 -11.52
C ARG A 197 -7.70 -9.87 -10.27
N ILE A 198 -7.18 -9.50 -9.09
CA ILE A 198 -7.49 -10.19 -7.84
C ILE A 198 -8.96 -9.97 -7.46
N PHE A 199 -9.46 -8.74 -7.52
CA PHE A 199 -10.83 -8.44 -7.10
C PHE A 199 -11.90 -8.88 -8.12
N SER A 200 -11.57 -8.99 -9.41
CA SER A 200 -12.45 -9.70 -10.37
C SER A 200 -12.57 -11.19 -10.04
N MET A 201 -11.50 -11.83 -9.56
CA MET A 201 -11.57 -13.20 -9.08
C MET A 201 -12.41 -13.34 -7.81
N ARG A 202 -12.27 -12.41 -6.86
CA ARG A 202 -13.13 -12.36 -5.67
C ARG A 202 -14.60 -12.13 -6.02
N LEU A 203 -14.91 -11.29 -7.01
CA LEU A 203 -16.27 -11.12 -7.53
C LEU A 203 -16.83 -12.41 -8.11
N PHE A 204 -16.03 -13.17 -8.86
CA PHE A 204 -16.43 -14.48 -9.35
C PHE A 204 -16.71 -15.46 -8.18
N ALA A 205 -15.83 -15.55 -7.19
CA ALA A 205 -16.06 -16.38 -6.00
C ALA A 205 -17.33 -15.97 -5.23
N ALA A 206 -17.52 -14.67 -4.98
CA ALA A 206 -18.71 -14.16 -4.30
C ALA A 206 -20.01 -14.49 -5.06
N SER A 207 -19.97 -14.51 -6.40
CA SER A 207 -21.11 -14.88 -7.23
C SER A 207 -21.43 -16.38 -7.20
N LEU A 208 -20.42 -17.25 -7.02
CA LEU A 208 -20.61 -18.69 -6.79
C LEU A 208 -21.33 -18.93 -5.47
N ASP A 209 -20.92 -18.20 -4.44
CA ASP A 209 -21.49 -18.28 -3.09
C ASP A 209 -22.82 -17.52 -2.94
N GLN A 210 -23.23 -16.78 -3.97
CA GLN A 210 -24.43 -15.94 -3.98
C GLN A 210 -24.45 -14.94 -2.81
N SER A 211 -23.27 -14.44 -2.45
CA SER A 211 -23.05 -13.60 -1.27
C SER A 211 -23.10 -12.12 -1.67
N SER A 212 -24.19 -11.45 -1.31
CA SER A 212 -24.38 -10.01 -1.61
C SER A 212 -23.37 -9.12 -0.88
N SER A 213 -23.03 -9.46 0.37
CA SER A 213 -22.04 -8.71 1.14
C SER A 213 -20.64 -8.85 0.53
N GLU A 214 -20.23 -10.04 0.13
CA GLU A 214 -18.91 -10.25 -0.50
C GLU A 214 -18.83 -9.63 -1.89
N THR A 215 -19.95 -9.66 -2.62
CA THR A 215 -20.08 -8.95 -3.90
C THR A 215 -19.86 -7.45 -3.70
N ALA A 216 -20.51 -6.85 -2.69
CA ALA A 216 -20.36 -5.43 -2.39
C ALA A 216 -18.92 -5.06 -2.01
N THR A 217 -18.29 -5.82 -1.10
CA THR A 217 -16.88 -5.58 -0.69
C THR A 217 -15.92 -5.71 -1.88
N SER A 218 -16.03 -6.79 -2.66
CA SER A 218 -15.13 -7.03 -3.79
C SER A 218 -15.32 -6.00 -4.90
N ALA A 219 -16.56 -5.57 -5.15
CA ALA A 219 -16.87 -4.52 -6.11
C ALA A 219 -16.28 -3.18 -5.71
N GLU A 220 -16.35 -2.84 -4.42
CA GLU A 220 -15.76 -1.60 -3.91
C GLU A 220 -14.25 -1.59 -4.07
N LEU A 221 -13.57 -2.68 -3.70
CA LEU A 221 -12.13 -2.82 -3.90
C LEU A 221 -11.72 -2.77 -5.39
N PHE A 222 -12.53 -3.37 -6.25
CA PHE A 222 -12.34 -3.26 -7.69
C PHE A 222 -12.49 -1.82 -8.18
N ARG A 223 -13.49 -1.06 -7.69
CA ARG A 223 -13.66 0.35 -8.06
C ARG A 223 -12.48 1.21 -7.63
N VAL A 224 -11.99 1.04 -6.40
CA VAL A 224 -10.80 1.77 -5.92
C VAL A 224 -9.60 1.49 -6.83
N ALA A 225 -9.35 0.22 -7.16
CA ALA A 225 -8.29 -0.15 -8.10
C ALA A 225 -8.54 0.39 -9.52
N MET A 226 -9.80 0.51 -9.95
CA MET A 226 -10.15 1.10 -11.24
C MET A 226 -9.86 2.60 -11.24
N ASP A 227 -10.22 3.32 -10.18
CA ASP A 227 -9.96 4.75 -10.06
C ASP A 227 -8.45 5.03 -10.07
N ASP A 228 -7.66 4.23 -9.33
CA ASP A 228 -6.19 4.29 -9.38
C ASP A 228 -5.65 4.09 -10.81
N LEU A 229 -6.20 3.10 -11.54
CA LEU A 229 -5.82 2.83 -12.93
C LEU A 229 -6.18 3.98 -13.86
N LEU A 230 -7.37 4.55 -13.72
CA LEU A 230 -7.83 5.67 -14.54
C LEU A 230 -6.96 6.91 -14.30
N VAL A 231 -6.61 7.20 -13.04
CA VAL A 231 -5.64 8.25 -12.69
C VAL A 231 -4.29 7.99 -13.36
N ALA A 232 -3.78 6.76 -13.26
CA ALA A 232 -2.51 6.38 -13.89
C ALA A 232 -2.53 6.44 -15.42
N LEU A 233 -3.71 6.44 -16.05
CA LEU A 233 -3.92 6.62 -17.48
C LEU A 233 -4.23 8.08 -17.87
N ASP A 234 -4.05 9.04 -16.96
CA ASP A 234 -4.40 10.46 -17.13
C ASP A 234 -5.89 10.69 -17.45
N ILE A 235 -6.76 9.77 -17.03
CA ILE A 235 -8.21 9.94 -17.10
C ILE A 235 -8.64 10.46 -15.74
N GLU A 236 -8.68 11.78 -15.61
CA GLU A 236 -9.05 12.46 -14.37
C GLU A 236 -10.43 11.93 -13.88
N PRO A 237 -10.49 11.21 -12.74
CA PRO A 237 -11.77 10.95 -12.09
C PRO A 237 -12.33 12.29 -11.63
N ALA A 238 -13.66 12.44 -11.61
CA ALA A 238 -14.28 13.66 -11.11
C ALA A 238 -13.67 14.03 -9.74
N PRO A 239 -13.10 15.23 -9.57
CA PRO A 239 -12.22 15.50 -8.45
C PRO A 239 -12.99 15.48 -7.13
N THR A 240 -12.53 14.66 -6.19
CA THR A 240 -12.74 14.91 -4.77
C THR A 240 -11.53 15.72 -4.29
N SER A 241 -11.73 17.02 -4.11
CA SER A 241 -10.67 17.99 -3.87
C SER A 241 -10.06 17.85 -2.46
N ALA A 242 -8.74 17.73 -2.39
CA ALA A 242 -7.96 18.13 -1.22
C ALA A 242 -6.83 19.05 -1.69
N ALA A 243 -7.05 20.37 -1.59
CA ALA A 243 -6.03 21.37 -1.88
C ALA A 243 -5.11 21.53 -0.67
N THR A 244 -3.85 21.11 -0.79
CA THR A 244 -2.79 21.41 0.17
C THR A 244 -2.36 22.88 -0.01
N ALA A 245 -2.70 23.73 0.97
CA ALA A 245 -2.34 25.15 0.95
C ALA A 245 -1.04 25.38 1.74
N GLU A 246 0.04 25.74 1.05
CA GLU A 246 1.24 26.29 1.69
C GLU A 246 0.90 27.64 2.37
N GLY A 247 1.13 27.73 3.68
CA GLY A 247 0.90 28.95 4.48
C GLY A 247 -0.29 28.91 5.46
N GLY A 248 -0.84 27.74 5.75
CA GLY A 248 -1.99 27.56 6.66
C GLY A 248 -1.75 27.89 8.14
N THR A 249 -2.85 28.10 8.88
CA THR A 249 -2.84 28.20 10.35
C THR A 249 -2.45 26.84 10.94
N ARG A 250 -1.45 26.84 11.83
CA ARG A 250 -0.85 25.63 12.40
C ARG A 250 -0.92 25.65 13.92
N PHE A 251 -1.15 24.49 14.51
CA PHE A 251 -1.26 24.30 15.95
C PHE A 251 -0.08 23.47 16.47
N ARG A 252 0.48 23.86 17.60
CA ARG A 252 1.67 23.23 18.19
C ARG A 252 1.49 23.04 19.68
N ALA A 253 1.78 21.83 20.16
CA ALA A 253 2.03 21.56 21.57
C ALA A 253 3.55 21.55 21.81
N PHE A 254 3.99 22.12 22.93
CA PHE A 254 5.43 22.25 23.21
C PHE A 254 6.01 21.04 23.93
N LEU A 255 7.34 20.92 23.85
CA LEU A 255 8.08 19.94 24.63
C LEU A 255 8.09 20.35 26.11
N VAL A 256 7.90 19.40 27.01
CA VAL A 256 7.92 19.62 28.47
C VAL A 256 8.73 18.53 29.14
N GLU A 257 9.55 18.85 30.13
CA GLU A 257 10.23 17.84 30.94
C GLU A 257 9.31 17.36 32.06
N GLY A 258 9.35 16.05 32.35
CA GLY A 258 8.57 15.46 33.44
C GLY A 258 9.16 14.17 33.98
N ARG A 259 8.65 13.72 35.12
CA ARG A 259 8.95 12.42 35.73
C ARG A 259 7.68 11.64 36.03
N PRO A 260 7.71 10.30 36.03
CA PRO A 260 6.58 9.51 36.52
C PRO A 260 6.16 9.97 37.93
N GLY A 261 4.86 10.26 38.10
CA GLY A 261 4.25 10.84 39.29
C GLY A 261 4.14 12.37 39.30
N GLU A 262 4.61 13.06 38.27
CA GLU A 262 4.56 14.53 38.15
C GLU A 262 3.43 15.00 37.24
N VAL A 263 2.84 16.17 37.57
CA VAL A 263 1.93 16.88 36.67
C VAL A 263 2.70 17.94 35.88
N VAL A 264 2.74 17.79 34.56
CA VAL A 264 3.39 18.73 33.63
C VAL A 264 2.35 19.62 32.94
N SER A 265 2.73 20.87 32.65
CA SER A 265 1.88 21.83 31.92
C SER A 265 2.42 22.08 30.53
N MET A 266 1.64 21.75 29.50
CA MET A 266 2.01 21.81 28.10
C MET A 266 1.22 22.92 27.38
N PRO A 267 1.87 23.99 26.89
CA PRO A 267 1.16 25.04 26.19
C PRO A 267 0.78 24.60 24.77
N LEU A 268 -0.48 24.83 24.41
CA LEU A 268 -1.01 24.73 23.06
C LEU A 268 -0.98 26.11 22.40
N VAL A 269 -0.28 26.23 21.28
CA VAL A 269 -0.06 27.50 20.56
C VAL A 269 -0.55 27.39 19.14
N ALA A 270 -1.29 28.39 18.67
CA ALA A 270 -1.56 28.58 17.26
C ALA A 270 -0.59 29.60 16.66
N GLU A 271 -0.08 29.30 15.47
CA GLU A 271 0.86 30.10 14.70
C GLU A 271 0.35 30.32 13.28
N GLY A 272 0.75 31.42 12.65
CA GLY A 272 0.31 31.75 11.28
C GLY A 272 -1.17 32.14 11.21
N ILE A 273 -1.75 32.58 12.34
CA ILE A 273 -3.14 33.05 12.36
C ILE A 273 -3.22 34.35 11.55
N PRO A 274 -4.13 34.46 10.57
CA PRO A 274 -4.22 35.66 9.74
C PRO A 274 -4.59 36.90 10.56
N PRO A 275 -4.38 38.11 10.02
CA PRO A 275 -4.77 39.36 10.67
C PRO A 275 -6.28 39.46 10.96
N SER A 276 -7.12 38.70 10.25
CA SER A 276 -8.55 38.57 10.55
C SER A 276 -8.80 37.90 11.92
N GLY A 277 -7.83 37.15 12.45
CA GLY A 277 -7.88 36.48 13.74
C GLY A 277 -8.52 35.10 13.70
N LEU A 278 -8.22 34.27 14.69
CA LEU A 278 -8.78 32.93 14.88
C LEU A 278 -10.17 33.05 15.52
N GLY A 279 -11.22 32.70 14.78
CA GLY A 279 -12.60 32.75 15.26
C GLY A 279 -13.04 31.49 15.97
N GLY A 280 -12.66 30.31 15.47
CA GLY A 280 -13.06 29.01 16.02
C GLY A 280 -12.11 27.91 15.61
N PHE A 281 -12.06 26.82 16.38
CA PHE A 281 -11.38 25.60 15.97
C PHE A 281 -11.92 24.36 16.69
N GLU A 282 -11.70 23.22 16.05
CA GLU A 282 -11.85 21.89 16.63
C GLU A 282 -10.56 21.11 16.43
N LEU A 283 -10.00 20.61 17.53
CA LEU A 283 -8.71 19.92 17.55
C LEU A 283 -8.84 18.62 18.36
N GLU A 284 -8.34 17.52 17.81
CA GLU A 284 -8.25 16.23 18.49
C GLU A 284 -6.84 16.03 19.06
N LEU A 285 -6.80 15.69 20.34
CA LEU A 285 -5.62 15.30 21.10
C LEU A 285 -5.60 13.78 21.20
N ARG A 286 -4.43 13.17 20.98
CA ARG A 286 -4.18 11.76 21.32
C ARG A 286 -2.91 11.61 22.15
N TRP A 287 -2.96 10.77 23.17
CA TRP A 287 -1.84 10.45 24.05
C TRP A 287 -1.91 8.98 24.47
N SER A 288 -0.81 8.44 25.01
CA SER A 288 -0.83 7.12 25.62
C SER A 288 -1.54 7.13 26.98
N PRO A 289 -2.71 6.48 27.14
CA PRO A 289 -3.46 6.50 28.40
C PRO A 289 -2.77 5.71 29.52
N THR A 290 -1.84 4.83 29.16
CA THR A 290 -0.97 4.10 30.09
C THR A 290 0.19 4.98 30.59
N ALA A 291 0.71 5.87 29.73
CA ALA A 291 1.82 6.77 30.07
C ALA A 291 1.40 8.15 30.59
N LEU A 292 0.26 8.70 30.16
CA LEU A 292 -0.23 10.04 30.51
C LEU A 292 -1.71 10.01 30.88
N ARG A 293 -2.10 10.91 31.79
CA ARG A 293 -3.51 11.24 32.05
C ARG A 293 -3.72 12.75 31.92
N LEU A 294 -4.64 13.16 31.06
CA LEU A 294 -5.06 14.56 30.98
C LEU A 294 -5.83 14.94 32.25
N VAL A 295 -5.22 15.78 33.08
CA VAL A 295 -5.77 16.26 34.35
C VAL A 295 -6.76 17.40 34.10
N ASP A 296 -6.31 18.42 33.37
CA ASP A 296 -7.07 19.65 33.15
C ASP A 296 -6.66 20.36 31.84
N VAL A 297 -7.54 21.25 31.36
CA VAL A 297 -7.30 22.14 30.22
C VAL A 297 -7.66 23.56 30.63
N THR A 298 -6.65 24.39 30.80
CA THR A 298 -6.84 25.81 31.17
C THR A 298 -6.76 26.70 29.95
N TRP A 299 -7.84 27.37 29.59
CA TRP A 299 -7.89 28.27 28.43
C TRP A 299 -7.27 29.64 28.77
N GLU A 300 -6.35 30.11 27.92
CA GLU A 300 -5.66 31.40 28.09
C GLU A 300 -6.45 32.56 27.47
N SER A 301 -7.25 32.26 26.45
CA SER A 301 -8.12 33.24 25.78
C SER A 301 -9.49 32.62 25.52
N GLY A 302 -10.56 33.26 26.02
CA GLY A 302 -11.96 32.87 25.76
C GLY A 302 -12.49 31.71 26.64
N GLN A 303 -13.67 31.20 26.30
CA GLN A 303 -14.28 30.01 26.91
C GLN A 303 -14.30 28.88 25.89
N GLY A 304 -13.24 28.09 25.85
CA GLY A 304 -13.26 26.82 25.12
C GLY A 304 -13.93 25.72 25.95
N SER A 305 -14.23 24.61 25.29
CA SER A 305 -14.77 23.40 25.92
C SER A 305 -13.93 22.20 25.49
N PHE A 306 -13.96 21.13 26.26
CA PHE A 306 -13.34 19.88 25.86
C PHE A 306 -14.21 18.68 26.26
N SER A 307 -14.14 17.64 25.44
CA SER A 307 -14.66 16.30 25.75
C SER A 307 -13.49 15.34 25.76
N ARG A 308 -13.43 14.42 26.73
CA ARG A 308 -12.32 13.46 26.83
C ARG A 308 -12.83 12.03 26.97
N ASP A 309 -12.08 11.13 26.36
CA ASP A 309 -12.14 9.69 26.58
C ASP A 309 -10.78 9.24 27.14
N ASP A 310 -10.71 9.16 28.46
CA ASP A 310 -9.48 8.79 29.18
C ASP A 310 -9.05 7.33 28.89
N SER A 311 -9.99 6.47 28.50
CA SER A 311 -9.70 5.06 28.20
C SER A 311 -9.03 4.89 26.84
N ALA A 312 -9.45 5.71 25.86
CA ALA A 312 -8.86 5.75 24.54
C ALA A 312 -7.66 6.71 24.44
N GLY A 313 -7.35 7.47 25.49
CA GLY A 313 -6.31 8.50 25.47
C GLY A 313 -6.61 9.63 24.48
N ARG A 314 -7.88 10.04 24.38
CA ARG A 314 -8.34 11.06 23.41
C ARG A 314 -9.04 12.23 24.06
N ALA A 315 -8.88 13.42 23.50
CA ALA A 315 -9.71 14.56 23.83
C ALA A 315 -10.00 15.43 22.62
N THR A 316 -11.23 15.93 22.52
CA THR A 316 -11.61 16.93 21.54
C THR A 316 -11.66 18.28 22.23
N LEU A 317 -10.78 19.20 21.80
CA LEU A 317 -10.81 20.61 22.20
C LEU A 317 -11.65 21.39 21.19
N ARG A 318 -12.61 22.15 21.69
CA ARG A 318 -13.47 23.02 20.87
C ARG A 318 -13.39 24.45 21.37
N TYR A 319 -12.94 25.33 20.49
CA TYR A 319 -13.05 26.76 20.68
C TYR A 319 -14.20 27.29 19.81
N PRO A 320 -15.31 27.73 20.42
CA PRO A 320 -16.49 28.13 19.67
C PRO A 320 -16.23 29.39 18.85
N GLN A 321 -16.95 29.53 17.73
CA GLN A 321 -16.87 30.71 16.88
C GLN A 321 -17.09 32.00 17.68
N ALA A 322 -16.12 32.91 17.62
CA ALA A 322 -16.15 34.21 18.27
C ALA A 322 -15.92 35.35 17.26
N PRO A 323 -16.55 36.53 17.49
CA PRO A 323 -16.39 37.70 16.61
C PRO A 323 -15.03 38.39 16.79
N THR A 324 -14.27 38.03 17.83
CA THR A 324 -12.92 38.51 18.11
C THR A 324 -12.03 37.33 18.46
N GLY A 325 -10.78 37.38 18.05
CA GLY A 325 -9.84 36.29 18.24
C GLY A 325 -8.39 36.75 18.18
N PRO A 326 -7.45 35.94 18.67
CA PRO A 326 -6.02 36.24 18.57
C PRO A 326 -5.57 36.25 17.11
N SER A 327 -4.49 36.96 16.81
CA SER A 327 -3.84 36.98 15.50
C SER A 327 -2.32 36.73 15.63
N GLY A 328 -1.68 36.30 14.55
CA GLY A 328 -0.26 35.94 14.56
C GLY A 328 0.04 34.65 15.33
N ARG A 329 0.67 34.78 16.50
CA ARG A 329 1.04 33.67 17.39
C ARG A 329 0.39 33.85 18.74
N ALA A 330 -0.36 32.86 19.21
CA ALA A 330 -1.06 32.93 20.49
C ALA A 330 -1.08 31.59 21.22
N VAL A 331 -0.86 31.64 22.54
CA VAL A 331 -1.13 30.51 23.43
C VAL A 331 -2.64 30.44 23.64
N LEU A 332 -3.24 29.29 23.36
CA LEU A 332 -4.68 29.10 23.39
C LEU A 332 -5.11 28.42 24.69
N ALA A 333 -4.36 27.41 25.12
CA ALA A 333 -4.63 26.64 26.33
C ALA A 333 -3.35 26.05 26.94
N GLN A 334 -3.43 25.69 28.21
CA GLN A 334 -2.46 24.86 28.93
C GLN A 334 -3.07 23.49 29.16
N LEU A 335 -2.41 22.45 28.66
CA LEU A 335 -2.81 21.05 28.87
C LEU A 335 -2.01 20.51 30.06
N GLN A 336 -2.70 20.08 31.12
CA GLN A 336 -2.04 19.49 32.28
C GLN A 336 -2.08 17.97 32.19
N PHE A 337 -0.92 17.33 32.15
CA PHE A 337 -0.80 15.88 32.11
C PHE A 337 -0.12 15.33 33.36
N ASP A 338 -0.73 14.33 33.97
CA ASP A 338 -0.11 13.48 35.00
C ASP A 338 0.67 12.37 34.30
N VAL A 339 1.99 12.33 34.53
CA VAL A 339 2.91 11.36 33.92
C VAL A 339 2.88 10.07 34.74
N ARG A 340 2.42 8.97 34.14
CA ARG A 340 2.17 7.70 34.85
C ARG A 340 3.26 6.66 34.61
N ALA A 341 3.71 6.52 33.37
CA ALA A 341 4.68 5.53 32.95
C ALA A 341 5.63 6.11 31.92
N ALA A 342 6.75 5.42 31.69
CA ALA A 342 7.76 5.82 30.72
C ALA A 342 7.57 5.19 29.34
N GLU A 343 6.87 4.06 29.29
CA GLU A 343 6.70 3.24 28.09
C GLU A 343 5.37 3.58 27.42
N VAL A 344 5.37 3.55 26.09
CA VAL A 344 4.18 3.73 25.25
C VAL A 344 4.09 2.61 24.22
N GLY A 345 2.87 2.25 23.84
CA GLY A 345 2.62 1.29 22.77
C GLY A 345 2.12 1.97 21.50
N ALA A 346 2.38 1.38 20.34
CA ALA A 346 1.81 1.85 19.06
C ALA A 346 0.28 1.91 19.09
N ARG A 347 -0.34 0.93 19.75
CA ARG A 347 -1.79 0.77 19.91
C ARG A 347 -2.44 1.94 20.64
N ASP A 348 -1.67 2.70 21.44
CA ASP A 348 -2.16 3.89 22.10
C ASP A 348 -2.45 5.04 21.12
N TYR A 349 -1.73 5.06 19.99
CA TYR A 349 -1.74 6.16 19.02
C TYR A 349 -2.40 5.78 17.70
N LEU A 350 -2.58 4.49 17.43
CA LEU A 350 -3.30 3.95 16.29
C LEU A 350 -4.74 3.57 16.66
N PRO A 351 -5.67 3.42 15.71
CA PRO A 351 -7.03 3.00 16.00
C PRO A 351 -7.05 1.54 16.47
N ALA A 352 -7.27 1.33 17.77
CA ALA A 352 -7.29 -0.01 18.37
C ALA A 352 -8.36 -0.93 17.76
N ASP A 353 -9.50 -0.37 17.38
CA ASP A 353 -10.59 -1.07 16.71
C ASP A 353 -10.17 -1.60 15.34
N GLU A 354 -9.46 -0.82 14.52
CA GLU A 354 -8.96 -1.30 13.22
C GLU A 354 -7.87 -2.35 13.38
N ILE A 355 -6.97 -2.19 14.37
CA ILE A 355 -5.93 -3.20 14.68
C ILE A 355 -6.58 -4.51 15.11
N GLU A 356 -7.52 -4.46 16.06
CA GLU A 356 -8.22 -5.65 16.55
C GLU A 356 -9.01 -6.35 15.44
N VAL A 357 -9.69 -5.59 14.58
CA VAL A 357 -10.38 -6.16 13.42
C VAL A 357 -9.39 -6.81 12.46
N PHE A 358 -8.26 -6.18 12.17
CA PHE A 358 -7.23 -6.71 11.29
C PHE A 358 -6.64 -8.03 11.83
N GLU A 359 -6.20 -8.04 13.09
CA GLU A 359 -5.65 -9.22 13.77
C GLU A 359 -6.69 -10.36 13.83
N SER A 360 -7.92 -10.05 14.22
CA SER A 360 -9.03 -11.01 14.28
C SER A 360 -9.29 -11.66 12.92
N ARG A 361 -9.26 -10.90 11.82
CA ARG A 361 -9.44 -11.46 10.47
C ARG A 361 -8.28 -12.35 10.04
N ILE A 362 -7.05 -12.04 10.42
CA ILE A 362 -5.89 -12.91 10.18
C ILE A 362 -6.03 -14.23 10.95
N ASP A 363 -6.44 -14.16 12.22
CA ASP A 363 -6.67 -15.34 13.04
C ASP A 363 -7.79 -16.23 12.49
N GLU A 364 -8.93 -15.63 12.11
CA GLU A 364 -10.03 -16.35 11.47
C GLU A 364 -9.61 -16.97 10.12
N ALA A 365 -8.77 -16.29 9.33
CA ALA A 365 -8.22 -16.85 8.10
C ALA A 365 -7.32 -18.07 8.37
N ARG A 366 -6.45 -17.96 9.39
CA ARG A 366 -5.56 -19.05 9.82
C ARG A 366 -6.36 -20.28 10.26
N ASP A 367 -7.43 -20.08 11.02
CA ASP A 367 -8.30 -21.18 11.45
C ASP A 367 -9.06 -21.81 10.27
N ALA A 368 -9.51 -21.01 9.31
CA ALA A 368 -10.11 -21.54 8.09
C ALA A 368 -9.12 -22.39 7.27
N ILE A 369 -7.87 -21.96 7.12
CA ILE A 369 -6.81 -22.74 6.44
C ILE A 369 -6.54 -24.06 7.16
N ARG A 370 -6.51 -24.08 8.50
CA ARG A 370 -6.34 -25.33 9.27
C ARG A 370 -7.47 -26.33 9.04
N LEU A 371 -8.67 -25.84 8.70
CA LEU A 371 -9.82 -26.65 8.32
C LEU A 371 -9.89 -26.96 6.81
N ALA A 372 -8.87 -26.57 6.05
CA ALA A 372 -8.83 -26.61 4.59
C ALA A 372 -9.98 -25.85 3.90
N ASP A 373 -10.58 -24.87 4.59
CA ASP A 373 -11.61 -23.97 4.05
C ASP A 373 -10.95 -22.71 3.46
N VAL A 374 -10.34 -22.89 2.29
CA VAL A 374 -9.60 -21.83 1.60
C VAL A 374 -10.53 -20.69 1.15
N ALA A 375 -11.80 -20.99 0.84
CA ALA A 375 -12.79 -19.99 0.45
C ALA A 375 -13.09 -19.03 1.61
N THR A 376 -13.36 -19.57 2.81
CA THR A 376 -13.53 -18.74 4.01
C THR A 376 -12.26 -17.95 4.32
N SER A 377 -11.07 -18.55 4.19
CA SER A 377 -9.80 -17.84 4.39
C SER A 377 -9.66 -16.65 3.45
N ALA A 378 -9.88 -16.83 2.14
CA ALA A 378 -9.79 -15.77 1.15
C ALA A 378 -10.74 -14.61 1.45
N ARG A 379 -11.96 -14.92 1.94
CA ARG A 379 -12.92 -13.91 2.40
C ARG A 379 -12.37 -13.11 3.58
N ARG A 380 -11.87 -13.78 4.63
CA ARG A 380 -11.34 -13.09 5.82
C ARG A 380 -10.15 -12.20 5.49
N LEU A 381 -9.28 -12.64 4.58
CA LEU A 381 -8.16 -11.85 4.11
C LEU A 381 -8.62 -10.65 3.26
N THR A 382 -9.66 -10.83 2.44
CA THR A 382 -10.26 -9.72 1.69
C THR A 382 -10.88 -8.68 2.64
N ASP A 383 -11.55 -9.12 3.71
CA ASP A 383 -12.11 -8.24 4.74
C ASP A 383 -10.99 -7.45 5.46
N ALA A 384 -9.89 -8.13 5.84
CA ALA A 384 -8.72 -7.48 6.43
C ALA A 384 -8.13 -6.42 5.49
N TYR A 385 -8.02 -6.74 4.19
CA TYR A 385 -7.50 -5.83 3.18
C TYR A 385 -8.39 -4.60 3.02
N ALA A 386 -9.71 -4.80 2.99
CA ALA A 386 -10.68 -3.72 2.87
C ALA A 386 -10.64 -2.76 4.06
N VAL A 387 -10.55 -3.29 5.28
CA VAL A 387 -10.44 -2.47 6.49
C VAL A 387 -9.13 -1.68 6.48
N PHE A 388 -8.02 -2.34 6.14
CA PHE A 388 -6.71 -1.70 6.13
C PHE A 388 -6.60 -0.62 5.04
N VAL A 389 -6.76 -0.98 3.77
CA VAL A 389 -6.56 -0.04 2.65
C VAL A 389 -7.67 1.00 2.56
N GLY A 390 -8.88 0.67 3.04
CA GLY A 390 -9.95 1.67 3.11
C GLY A 390 -9.56 2.88 3.96
N GLY A 391 -8.69 2.72 4.95
CA GLY A 391 -8.17 3.81 5.77
C GLY A 391 -7.21 4.76 5.04
N ARG A 392 -6.81 4.47 3.79
CA ARG A 392 -5.77 5.23 3.06
C ARG A 392 -6.01 6.73 3.00
N ASP A 393 -7.26 7.14 2.80
CA ASP A 393 -7.66 8.55 2.70
C ASP A 393 -8.16 9.13 4.03
N LEU A 394 -8.18 8.32 5.10
CA LEU A 394 -8.70 8.70 6.40
C LEU A 394 -7.54 9.05 7.36
N PRO A 395 -7.41 10.33 7.74
CA PRO A 395 -6.43 10.70 8.76
C PRO A 395 -6.80 10.03 10.09
N GLY A 396 -5.80 9.38 10.70
CA GLY A 396 -5.96 8.65 11.96
C GLY A 396 -6.38 7.18 11.83
N SER A 397 -6.50 6.65 10.61
CA SER A 397 -6.62 5.20 10.35
C SER A 397 -5.30 4.46 10.60
N LEU A 398 -5.34 3.13 10.66
CA LEU A 398 -4.15 2.30 10.76
C LEU A 398 -3.23 2.51 9.55
N TYR A 399 -3.79 2.55 8.34
CA TYR A 399 -3.03 2.82 7.12
C TYR A 399 -2.43 4.22 7.13
N GLY A 400 -3.23 5.24 7.44
CA GLY A 400 -2.81 6.63 7.47
C GLY A 400 -1.72 6.88 8.51
N GLY A 401 -1.71 6.15 9.62
CA GLY A 401 -0.65 6.20 10.62
C GLY A 401 0.67 5.56 10.15
N LEU A 402 0.60 4.46 9.39
CA LEU A 402 1.76 3.69 8.93
C LEU A 402 2.36 4.21 7.60
N ALA A 403 1.55 4.86 6.75
CA ALA A 403 1.96 5.32 5.42
C ALA A 403 3.11 6.35 5.43
N PRO A 404 3.13 7.37 6.31
CA PRO A 404 4.24 8.34 6.37
C PRO A 404 5.60 7.72 6.68
N LEU A 405 5.61 6.52 7.29
CA LEU A 405 6.82 5.77 7.61
C LEU A 405 7.19 4.73 6.55
N GLY A 406 6.45 4.66 5.44
CA GLY A 406 6.62 3.65 4.40
C GLY A 406 6.28 2.23 4.88
N LEU A 407 5.49 2.09 5.95
CA LEU A 407 5.17 0.79 6.56
C LEU A 407 3.84 0.21 6.07
N ALA A 408 2.95 1.04 5.51
CA ALA A 408 1.62 0.61 5.08
C ALA A 408 1.65 -0.24 3.78
N GLU A 409 2.35 0.24 2.75
CA GLU A 409 2.38 -0.43 1.44
C GLU A 409 2.93 -1.87 1.49
N PRO A 410 4.03 -2.17 2.23
CA PRO A 410 4.51 -3.55 2.36
C PRO A 410 3.46 -4.49 2.97
N LEU A 411 2.70 -4.03 3.98
CA LEU A 411 1.63 -4.83 4.61
C LEU A 411 0.46 -5.04 3.65
N ALA A 412 0.06 -3.99 2.92
CA ALA A 412 -0.99 -4.09 1.92
C ALA A 412 -0.59 -5.09 0.81
N GLY A 413 0.66 -5.04 0.36
CA GLY A 413 1.21 -5.97 -0.63
C GLY A 413 1.19 -7.43 -0.17
N GLN A 414 1.70 -7.72 1.04
CA GLN A 414 1.68 -9.07 1.63
C GLN A 414 0.25 -9.62 1.78
N LEU A 415 -0.66 -8.77 2.24
CA LEU A 415 -2.06 -9.15 2.41
C LEU A 415 -2.73 -9.41 1.05
N LEU A 416 -2.43 -8.60 0.04
CA LEU A 416 -2.95 -8.80 -1.31
C LEU A 416 -2.43 -10.08 -1.96
N GLU A 417 -1.16 -10.42 -1.76
CA GLU A 417 -0.56 -11.70 -2.19
C GLU A 417 -1.28 -12.90 -1.55
N LEU A 418 -1.54 -12.82 -0.25
CA LEU A 418 -2.31 -13.83 0.49
C LEU A 418 -3.75 -13.96 -0.04
N VAL A 419 -4.43 -12.84 -0.32
CA VAL A 419 -5.77 -12.84 -0.93
C VAL A 419 -5.75 -13.52 -2.29
N ASP A 420 -4.75 -13.23 -3.12
CA ASP A 420 -4.62 -13.83 -4.44
C ASP A 420 -4.43 -15.34 -4.36
N LEU A 421 -3.43 -15.79 -3.60
CA LEU A 421 -3.15 -17.21 -3.40
C LEU A 421 -4.39 -17.94 -2.90
N ALA A 422 -5.04 -17.44 -1.85
CA ALA A 422 -6.25 -18.06 -1.32
C ALA A 422 -7.44 -18.05 -2.30
N SER A 423 -7.43 -17.21 -3.34
CA SER A 423 -8.51 -17.12 -4.33
C SER A 423 -8.32 -18.05 -5.54
N GLN A 424 -7.12 -18.57 -5.78
CA GLN A 424 -6.82 -19.44 -6.94
C GLN A 424 -7.65 -20.74 -7.05
N PRO A 425 -8.06 -21.44 -5.96
CA PRO A 425 -8.80 -22.71 -6.07
C PRO A 425 -10.16 -22.57 -6.73
N ALA A 426 -10.71 -21.35 -6.82
CA ALA A 426 -11.99 -21.10 -7.48
C ALA A 426 -11.95 -21.36 -9.00
N ILE A 427 -10.76 -21.34 -9.63
CA ILE A 427 -10.60 -21.40 -11.08
C ILE A 427 -10.13 -22.77 -11.56
N SER A 428 -9.21 -23.37 -10.80
CA SER A 428 -8.51 -24.59 -11.21
C SER A 428 -8.75 -25.70 -10.22
N SER A 429 -9.42 -26.76 -10.67
CA SER A 429 -9.51 -28.03 -9.96
C SER A 429 -8.16 -28.69 -9.71
N GLU A 430 -7.08 -28.21 -10.37
CA GLU A 430 -5.72 -28.74 -10.28
C GLU A 430 -4.77 -27.87 -9.44
N ALA A 431 -5.22 -26.69 -8.99
CA ALA A 431 -4.39 -25.81 -8.17
C ALA A 431 -4.21 -26.41 -6.76
N VAL A 432 -3.13 -27.18 -6.58
CA VAL A 432 -2.68 -27.64 -5.28
C VAL A 432 -1.96 -26.47 -4.61
N ILE A 433 -2.67 -25.71 -3.79
CA ILE A 433 -2.03 -24.72 -2.92
C ILE A 433 -1.45 -25.48 -1.72
N PRO A 434 -0.14 -25.38 -1.46
CA PRO A 434 0.42 -25.93 -0.25
C PRO A 434 -0.17 -25.17 0.94
N ILE A 435 -0.99 -25.84 1.75
CA ILE A 435 -1.56 -25.27 2.99
C ILE A 435 -0.43 -24.71 3.87
N ASP A 436 0.72 -25.38 3.89
CA ASP A 436 1.92 -24.95 4.62
C ASP A 436 2.43 -23.58 4.15
N LEU A 437 2.36 -23.27 2.84
CA LEU A 437 2.75 -21.97 2.30
C LEU A 437 1.81 -20.87 2.79
N LEU A 438 0.49 -21.10 2.77
CA LEU A 438 -0.48 -20.12 3.28
C LEU A 438 -0.29 -19.85 4.78
N VAL A 439 -0.04 -20.89 5.57
CA VAL A 439 0.24 -20.75 7.01
C VAL A 439 1.54 -19.98 7.25
N GLN A 440 2.58 -20.25 6.47
CA GLN A 440 3.85 -19.52 6.53
C GLN A 440 3.63 -18.03 6.23
N LEU A 441 3.00 -17.70 5.10
CA LEU A 441 2.76 -16.32 4.69
C LEU A 441 1.88 -15.56 5.69
N LEU A 442 0.88 -16.20 6.31
CA LEU A 442 0.12 -15.57 7.39
C LEU A 442 0.95 -15.29 8.65
N SER A 443 1.91 -16.16 8.95
CA SER A 443 2.84 -15.93 10.07
C SER A 443 3.80 -14.79 9.75
N GLU A 444 4.22 -14.65 8.48
CA GLU A 444 5.04 -13.54 8.00
C GLU A 444 4.28 -12.21 8.01
N LEU A 445 2.99 -12.21 7.64
CA LEU A 445 2.11 -11.03 7.72
C LEU A 445 1.92 -10.56 9.17
N ASP A 446 1.66 -11.49 10.09
CA ASP A 446 1.50 -11.20 11.53
C ASP A 446 2.79 -10.61 12.15
N ALA A 447 3.94 -11.22 11.83
CA ALA A 447 5.25 -10.68 12.18
C ALA A 447 5.55 -9.34 11.47
N GLY A 448 5.02 -9.14 10.26
CA GLY A 448 5.07 -7.89 9.52
C GLY A 448 4.33 -6.78 10.26
N LEU A 449 3.08 -7.03 10.66
CA LEU A 449 2.26 -6.08 11.41
C LEU A 449 2.92 -5.73 12.74
N SER A 450 3.37 -6.73 13.51
CA SER A 450 4.07 -6.49 14.78
C SER A 450 5.28 -5.59 14.61
N ARG A 451 6.15 -5.86 13.62
CA ARG A 451 7.31 -5.01 13.30
C ARG A 451 6.92 -3.60 12.84
N ALA A 452 5.82 -3.46 12.10
CA ALA A 452 5.32 -2.15 11.68
C ALA A 452 4.82 -1.34 12.88
N LEU A 453 4.11 -1.98 13.81
CA LEU A 453 3.68 -1.35 15.06
C LEU A 453 4.88 -0.94 15.92
N ASP A 454 5.88 -1.80 16.10
CA ASP A 454 7.09 -1.49 16.87
C ASP A 454 7.84 -0.30 16.25
N ARG A 455 8.08 -0.33 14.94
CA ARG A 455 8.74 0.80 14.22
C ARG A 455 7.93 2.09 14.30
N PHE A 456 6.60 1.99 14.25
CA PHE A 456 5.75 3.15 14.44
C PHE A 456 5.91 3.73 15.84
N ALA A 457 5.88 2.89 16.88
CA ALA A 457 6.12 3.31 18.26
C ALA A 457 7.48 4.00 18.43
N GLU A 458 8.55 3.40 17.90
CA GLU A 458 9.91 3.98 17.90
C GLU A 458 9.97 5.34 17.20
N ALA A 459 9.28 5.48 16.06
CA ALA A 459 9.28 6.72 15.29
C ALA A 459 8.55 7.86 16.00
N ILE A 460 7.40 7.58 16.62
CA ILE A 460 6.61 8.61 17.31
C ILE A 460 7.15 8.93 18.71
N ALA A 461 7.75 7.95 19.37
CA ALA A 461 8.23 8.02 20.75
C ALA A 461 9.70 7.58 20.85
N PRO A 462 10.65 8.39 20.36
CA PRO A 462 12.06 8.12 20.59
C PRO A 462 12.36 7.99 22.08
N ALA A 463 13.36 7.17 22.41
CA ALA A 463 13.67 6.75 23.78
C ALA A 463 13.62 7.91 24.79
N GLY A 464 12.82 7.73 25.85
CA GLY A 464 12.64 8.73 26.90
C GLY A 464 11.68 9.87 26.53
N THR A 465 10.85 9.73 25.49
CA THR A 465 9.83 10.74 25.16
C THR A 465 8.44 10.11 25.04
N ILE A 466 7.42 10.83 25.52
CA ILE A 466 6.00 10.45 25.38
C ILE A 466 5.31 11.48 24.49
N PRO A 467 4.85 11.10 23.27
CA PRO A 467 4.22 12.05 22.36
C PRO A 467 2.78 12.38 22.76
N VAL A 468 2.36 13.60 22.48
CA VAL A 468 0.97 14.06 22.48
C VAL A 468 0.65 14.55 21.06
N LEU A 469 -0.12 13.76 20.33
CA LEU A 469 -0.47 14.03 18.94
C LEU A 469 -1.60 15.05 18.87
N LEU A 470 -1.53 15.93 17.87
CA LEU A 470 -2.50 16.98 17.60
C LEU A 470 -3.01 16.82 16.18
N GLU A 471 -4.31 16.72 16.01
CA GLU A 471 -4.98 16.71 14.71
C GLU A 471 -5.97 17.87 14.62
N LEU A 472 -5.75 18.78 13.68
CA LEU A 472 -6.69 19.87 13.42
C LEU A 472 -7.86 19.35 12.58
N ARG A 473 -9.06 19.31 13.15
CA ARG A 473 -10.29 18.91 12.43
C ARG A 473 -10.90 20.06 11.65
N SER A 474 -10.92 21.25 12.25
CA SER A 474 -11.38 22.47 11.57
C SER A 474 -10.83 23.74 12.23
N ALA A 475 -10.68 24.81 11.44
CA ALA A 475 -10.37 26.15 11.94
C ALA A 475 -11.09 27.20 11.10
N THR A 476 -11.56 28.26 11.76
CA THR A 476 -12.26 29.38 11.12
C THR A 476 -11.71 30.71 11.60
N ASP A 477 -11.80 31.74 10.75
CA ASP A 477 -11.49 33.12 11.13
C ASP A 477 -12.62 33.75 11.95
N THR A 478 -12.44 34.98 12.47
CA THR A 478 -13.48 35.65 13.28
C THR A 478 -14.78 35.96 12.52
N ARG A 479 -14.81 35.77 11.19
CA ARG A 479 -15.99 35.91 10.34
C ARG A 479 -16.64 34.55 10.02
N GLY A 480 -16.05 33.45 10.46
CA GLY A 480 -16.50 32.09 10.20
C GLY A 480 -16.01 31.52 8.86
N ALA A 481 -15.09 32.20 8.17
CA ALA A 481 -14.50 31.65 6.95
C ALA A 481 -13.48 30.55 7.31
N PRO A 482 -13.44 29.41 6.59
CA PRO A 482 -12.48 28.36 6.87
C PRO A 482 -11.05 28.86 6.69
N LEU A 483 -10.18 28.53 7.63
CA LEU A 483 -8.75 28.80 7.54
C LEU A 483 -8.05 27.63 6.86
N PRO A 484 -7.09 27.88 5.95
CA PRO A 484 -6.25 26.82 5.42
C PRO A 484 -5.52 26.13 6.58
N ALA A 485 -5.66 24.81 6.68
CA ALA A 485 -5.00 24.01 7.70
C ALA A 485 -3.52 23.84 7.34
N GLY A 486 -2.63 24.27 8.23
CA GLY A 486 -1.22 23.87 8.20
C GLY A 486 -1.03 22.56 8.97
N GLU A 487 0.12 21.92 8.77
CA GLU A 487 0.50 20.72 9.53
C GLU A 487 0.54 21.04 11.04
N SER A 488 -0.16 20.23 11.84
CA SER A 488 -0.15 20.35 13.30
C SER A 488 1.07 19.64 13.87
N LEU A 489 1.82 20.33 14.74
CA LEU A 489 3.07 19.82 15.28
C LEU A 489 2.83 19.19 16.66
N PRO A 490 3.06 17.87 16.84
CA PRO A 490 2.80 17.18 18.09
C PRO A 490 3.70 17.69 19.22
N GLY A 491 3.18 17.62 20.46
CA GLY A 491 3.94 17.87 21.69
C GLY A 491 4.66 16.62 22.17
N ARG A 492 5.63 16.78 23.09
CA ARG A 492 6.36 15.65 23.69
C ARG A 492 6.68 15.91 25.15
N VAL A 493 6.49 14.90 26.00
CA VAL A 493 7.01 14.91 27.37
C VAL A 493 8.36 14.21 27.38
N ILE A 494 9.44 14.94 27.70
CA ILE A 494 10.79 14.39 27.84
C ILE A 494 10.96 13.89 29.27
N LEU A 495 11.27 12.61 29.41
CA LEU A 495 11.51 12.00 30.71
C LEU A 495 12.93 12.32 31.16
N SER A 496 13.07 12.84 32.39
CA SER A 496 14.40 13.08 32.96
C SER A 496 15.22 11.78 33.02
N PRO A 497 16.53 11.78 32.69
CA PRO A 497 17.37 10.59 32.67
C PRO A 497 17.51 9.92 34.04
N ALA A 498 17.29 10.65 35.14
CA ALA A 498 17.27 10.10 36.50
C ALA A 498 16.05 9.20 36.81
N SER A 499 15.09 9.11 35.89
CA SER A 499 13.84 8.35 36.02
C SER A 499 13.75 7.15 35.08
N LEU A 500 14.76 6.93 34.23
CA LEU A 500 14.83 5.72 33.41
C LEU A 500 15.26 4.54 34.30
N PRO A 501 14.60 3.38 34.24
CA PRO A 501 15.07 2.20 34.95
C PRO A 501 16.52 1.89 34.51
N GLU A 502 17.40 1.60 35.47
CA GLU A 502 18.85 1.34 35.26
C GLU A 502 19.14 0.30 34.15
N SER A 503 18.15 -0.52 33.78
CA SER A 503 18.23 -1.53 32.73
C SER A 503 18.53 -1.01 31.32
N ILE A 504 18.32 0.27 31.00
CA ILE A 504 18.56 0.80 29.64
C ILE A 504 19.97 1.40 29.50
N ALA A 505 20.63 1.76 30.61
CA ALA A 505 21.93 2.41 30.58
C ALA A 505 23.11 1.47 30.19
N ASP A 506 22.89 0.16 30.24
CA ASP A 506 23.91 -0.88 30.00
C ASP A 506 23.73 -1.66 28.68
N ALA A 507 22.89 -1.19 27.75
CA ALA A 507 22.81 -1.78 26.41
C ALA A 507 24.10 -1.50 25.61
N GLN A 508 25.13 -2.32 25.83
CA GLN A 508 26.22 -2.48 24.88
C GLN A 508 25.65 -2.93 23.53
N PRO A 509 26.24 -2.52 22.39
CA PRO A 509 25.82 -2.99 21.08
C PRO A 509 25.93 -4.52 21.04
N GLU A 510 24.80 -5.21 21.00
CA GLU A 510 24.76 -6.66 20.77
C GLU A 510 25.45 -6.96 19.44
N ALA A 511 26.39 -7.90 19.49
CA ALA A 511 27.09 -8.38 18.32
C ALA A 511 26.08 -8.88 17.28
N THR A 512 26.33 -8.53 16.02
CA THR A 512 25.58 -8.97 14.85
C THR A 512 25.27 -10.46 14.96
N PRO A 513 23.98 -10.89 14.90
CA PRO A 513 23.65 -12.30 14.95
C PRO A 513 24.27 -12.99 13.74
N THR A 514 25.22 -13.88 13.99
CA THR A 514 25.77 -14.77 12.97
C THR A 514 24.78 -15.89 12.75
N LEU A 515 24.29 -16.02 11.51
CA LEU A 515 23.42 -17.11 11.09
C LEU A 515 24.05 -18.47 11.45
N PRO A 516 23.29 -19.42 12.04
CA PRO A 516 23.79 -20.77 12.27
C PRO A 516 24.17 -21.41 10.92
N GLY A 517 25.36 -22.02 10.84
CA GLY A 517 25.86 -22.65 9.60
C GLY A 517 24.92 -23.70 8.98
N SER A 518 24.00 -24.26 9.77
CA SER A 518 22.98 -25.21 9.31
C SER A 518 21.92 -24.60 8.37
N LEU A 519 21.71 -23.27 8.41
CA LEU A 519 20.76 -22.59 7.51
C LEU A 519 21.38 -22.33 6.12
N ILE A 520 22.71 -22.20 6.07
CA ILE A 520 23.48 -22.02 4.83
C ILE A 520 23.60 -23.36 4.09
N GLU A 521 23.70 -24.49 4.81
CA GLU A 521 23.61 -25.83 4.22
C GLU A 521 22.21 -26.13 3.65
N ALA A 522 21.14 -25.73 4.34
CA ALA A 522 19.77 -25.96 3.88
C ALA A 522 19.42 -25.15 2.60
N LEU A 523 20.02 -23.97 2.43
CA LEU A 523 19.83 -23.14 1.23
C LEU A 523 20.74 -23.53 0.05
N GLY A 524 21.78 -24.33 0.29
CA GLY A 524 22.69 -24.84 -0.73
C GLY A 524 22.16 -26.03 -1.54
N GLU A 525 21.13 -26.73 -1.06
CA GLU A 525 20.58 -27.93 -1.71
C GLU A 525 19.43 -27.66 -2.70
N LEU A 526 18.96 -26.41 -2.83
CA LEU A 526 17.92 -26.05 -3.79
C LEU A 526 18.54 -25.56 -5.11
N THR A 527 18.93 -26.51 -5.96
CA THR A 527 19.11 -26.27 -7.41
C THR A 527 17.95 -26.86 -8.22
N PRO A 528 17.60 -26.27 -9.38
CA PRO A 528 16.36 -26.58 -10.08
C PRO A 528 16.47 -27.91 -10.83
N ILE A 529 15.58 -28.86 -10.52
CA ILE A 529 15.43 -30.08 -11.33
C ILE A 529 14.48 -29.76 -12.49
N ALA A 530 15.06 -29.68 -13.68
CA ALA A 530 14.34 -29.77 -14.93
C ALA A 530 13.80 -31.20 -15.12
N GLY A 531 12.48 -31.31 -15.34
CA GLY A 531 11.82 -32.41 -16.05
C GLY A 531 12.05 -33.83 -15.51
N GLY A 532 11.16 -34.29 -14.62
CA GLY A 532 11.07 -35.70 -14.26
C GLY A 532 9.76 -36.04 -13.58
N VAL A 533 8.84 -36.71 -14.30
CA VAL A 533 7.63 -37.31 -13.73
C VAL A 533 8.04 -38.44 -12.79
N VAL A 534 7.72 -38.31 -11.50
CA VAL A 534 7.85 -39.40 -10.52
C VAL A 534 6.45 -39.89 -10.15
N THR A 535 6.06 -41.04 -10.69
CA THR A 535 4.90 -41.81 -10.25
C THR A 535 5.28 -42.66 -9.03
N GLY A 536 4.98 -42.16 -7.83
CA GLY A 536 5.11 -42.90 -6.59
C GLY A 536 3.85 -43.71 -6.30
N THR A 537 3.95 -45.03 -6.41
CA THR A 537 2.93 -46.01 -6.02
C THR A 537 2.98 -46.21 -4.50
N LEU A 538 1.88 -45.91 -3.79
CA LEU A 538 1.74 -46.25 -2.37
C LEU A 538 1.28 -47.70 -2.23
N GLY A 539 2.16 -48.50 -1.63
CA GLY A 539 1.93 -49.89 -1.26
C GLY A 539 0.92 -50.02 -0.12
N SER A 540 0.03 -50.99 -0.29
CA SER A 540 -0.90 -51.47 0.72
C SER A 540 -0.21 -52.44 1.68
N THR A 541 -0.46 -52.28 2.97
CA THR A 541 -0.30 -53.34 3.98
C THR A 541 -1.56 -53.40 4.85
N THR A 542 -2.40 -54.39 4.54
CA THR A 542 -3.01 -55.42 5.42
C THR A 542 -3.07 -55.11 6.94
N GLN A 543 -4.24 -55.14 7.60
CA GLN A 543 -4.95 -56.32 8.17
C GLN A 543 -5.15 -56.06 9.70
N ALA A 544 -6.24 -56.33 10.45
CA ALA A 544 -7.44 -57.15 10.33
C ALA A 544 -8.59 -56.59 11.22
N ASP A 545 -9.83 -56.72 10.72
CA ASP A 545 -11.09 -57.27 11.29
C ASP A 545 -11.68 -56.98 12.70
N PRO A 546 -13.02 -57.18 12.85
CA PRO A 546 -13.92 -56.47 13.76
C PRO A 546 -14.65 -57.37 14.79
N ALA A 547 -15.47 -56.72 15.65
CA ALA A 547 -16.61 -57.18 16.49
C ALA A 547 -16.47 -56.60 17.92
N SER A 548 -17.49 -56.11 18.63
CA SER A 548 -18.94 -56.35 18.65
C SER A 548 -19.64 -55.21 19.44
N PRO A 549 -20.99 -55.13 19.47
CA PRO A 549 -21.75 -54.02 20.04
C PRO A 549 -22.18 -54.26 21.50
N GLY A 550 -22.41 -53.17 22.25
CA GLY A 550 -23.00 -53.24 23.60
C GLY A 550 -23.55 -51.89 24.05
N ALA A 551 -24.87 -51.82 24.23
CA ALA A 551 -25.62 -50.67 24.73
C ALA A 551 -25.54 -50.56 26.27
N SER A 552 -25.57 -49.33 26.82
CA SER A 552 -26.55 -48.90 27.84
C SER A 552 -26.26 -47.50 28.42
N THR A 553 -27.26 -46.64 28.34
CA THR A 553 -27.77 -45.65 29.34
C THR A 553 -26.87 -45.11 30.46
N GLY A 554 -26.84 -43.78 30.59
CA GLY A 554 -26.59 -43.08 31.85
C GLY A 554 -26.40 -41.56 31.67
N ALA A 555 -27.45 -40.77 31.93
CA ALA A 555 -27.34 -39.34 32.26
C ALA A 555 -27.10 -39.20 33.79
N PRO A 556 -26.49 -38.11 34.30
CA PRO A 556 -27.31 -36.95 34.67
C PRO A 556 -26.65 -35.54 34.54
N ASP A 557 -27.54 -34.55 34.43
CA ASP A 557 -27.56 -33.18 34.97
C ASP A 557 -26.31 -32.23 34.92
N GLY A 558 -26.52 -31.09 34.25
CA GLY A 558 -26.52 -29.79 34.94
C GLY A 558 -25.43 -28.76 34.62
N ALA A 559 -25.63 -27.93 33.58
CA ALA A 559 -25.17 -26.52 33.53
C ALA A 559 -25.94 -25.75 32.44
N PRO A 560 -26.37 -24.49 32.65
CA PRO A 560 -27.05 -23.72 31.61
C PRO A 560 -26.01 -23.18 30.62
N GLY A 561 -25.76 -23.93 29.55
CA GLY A 561 -25.04 -23.43 28.39
C GLY A 561 -25.91 -22.42 27.64
N LEU A 562 -25.45 -21.18 27.52
CA LEU A 562 -25.98 -20.24 26.54
C LEU A 562 -25.91 -20.91 25.15
N PRO A 563 -26.98 -20.84 24.33
CA PRO A 563 -26.96 -21.48 23.04
C PRO A 563 -25.90 -20.80 22.14
N LEU A 564 -24.87 -21.56 21.75
CA LEU A 564 -23.86 -21.25 20.73
C LEU A 564 -24.40 -20.49 19.49
N PRO A 565 -25.61 -20.75 18.94
CA PRO A 565 -26.11 -19.93 17.83
C PRO A 565 -26.33 -18.45 18.18
N LEU A 566 -26.57 -18.11 19.45
CA LEU A 566 -26.81 -16.74 19.89
C LEU A 566 -25.51 -15.95 20.02
N LEU A 567 -24.41 -16.62 20.39
CA LEU A 567 -23.07 -16.01 20.42
C LEU A 567 -22.52 -15.80 19.01
N ALA A 568 -22.75 -16.75 18.09
CA ALA A 568 -22.39 -16.63 16.69
C ALA A 568 -23.15 -15.49 15.98
N VAL A 569 -24.45 -15.32 16.28
CA VAL A 569 -25.26 -14.20 15.76
C VAL A 569 -24.79 -12.85 16.32
N LEU A 570 -24.38 -12.80 17.59
CA LEU A 570 -23.87 -11.56 18.22
C LEU A 570 -22.54 -11.13 17.60
N VAL A 571 -21.63 -12.09 17.36
CA VAL A 571 -20.31 -11.82 16.73
C VAL A 571 -20.49 -11.41 15.26
N LEU A 572 -21.40 -12.04 14.50
CA LEU A 572 -21.72 -11.62 13.13
C LEU A 572 -22.35 -10.22 13.08
N ALA A 573 -23.22 -9.88 14.03
CA ALA A 573 -23.85 -8.56 14.10
C ALA A 573 -22.84 -7.45 14.45
N LEU A 574 -21.87 -7.73 15.32
CA LEU A 574 -20.78 -6.80 15.64
C LEU A 574 -19.83 -6.57 14.47
N ALA A 575 -19.48 -7.64 13.72
CA ALA A 575 -18.66 -7.54 12.52
C ALA A 575 -19.32 -6.76 11.38
N ALA A 576 -20.62 -7.01 11.12
CA ALA A 576 -21.39 -6.23 10.14
C ALA A 576 -21.55 -4.77 10.58
N GLY A 577 -21.77 -4.54 11.89
CA GLY A 577 -21.84 -3.22 12.48
C GLY A 577 -20.54 -2.41 12.33
N ALA A 578 -19.38 -3.03 12.50
CA ALA A 578 -18.08 -2.38 12.32
C ALA A 578 -17.85 -1.95 10.87
N VAL A 579 -18.16 -2.82 9.90
CA VAL A 579 -18.05 -2.50 8.45
C VAL A 579 -19.07 -1.43 8.05
N SER A 580 -20.31 -1.49 8.54
CA SER A 580 -21.31 -0.46 8.29
C SER A 580 -20.99 0.88 8.96
N ALA A 581 -20.47 0.88 10.20
CA ALA A 581 -20.03 2.09 10.89
C ALA A 581 -18.82 2.73 10.20
N TYR A 582 -17.94 1.89 9.67
CA TYR A 582 -16.81 2.29 8.85
C TYR A 582 -17.27 2.93 7.51
N LEU A 583 -18.20 2.30 6.79
CA LEU A 583 -18.79 2.86 5.57
C LEU A 583 -19.62 4.13 5.83
N ALA A 584 -20.30 4.21 6.98
CA ALA A 584 -21.03 5.40 7.43
C ALA A 584 -20.08 6.57 7.72
N ARG A 585 -18.95 6.32 8.41
CA ARG A 585 -17.88 7.32 8.60
C ARG A 585 -17.32 7.82 7.27
N ARG A 586 -17.11 6.93 6.29
CA ARG A 586 -16.59 7.28 4.97
C ARG A 586 -17.57 8.13 4.14
N THR A 587 -18.87 7.90 4.30
CA THR A 587 -19.92 8.59 3.53
C THR A 587 -20.51 9.82 4.23
N GLY A 588 -20.12 10.08 5.48
CA GLY A 588 -20.68 11.16 6.30
C GLY A 588 -22.17 10.98 6.62
N LEU A 589 -22.69 9.76 6.51
CA LEU A 589 -24.08 9.43 6.81
C LEU A 589 -24.20 8.93 8.25
N ASP A 590 -25.14 9.47 9.01
CA ASP A 590 -25.48 8.93 10.33
C ASP A 590 -26.03 7.50 10.19
N PRO A 591 -25.67 6.56 11.08
CA PRO A 591 -26.19 5.20 11.03
C PRO A 591 -27.72 5.21 11.24
N PRO A 592 -28.47 4.35 10.53
CA PRO A 592 -29.91 4.24 10.74
C PRO A 592 -30.19 3.80 12.18
N SER A 593 -31.05 4.57 12.86
CA SER A 593 -31.49 4.34 14.24
C SER A 593 -32.27 3.05 14.43
#